data_AF-B7K774-F1
#
_entry.id   AF-B7K774-F1
#
_cell.length_a   1.000
_cell.length_b   1.000
_cell.length_c   1.000
_cell.angle_alpha   90.00
_cell.angle_beta   90.00
_cell.angle_gamma   90.00
#
_symmetry.space_group_name_H-M   'P 1'
#
loop_
_entity.id
_entity.type
_entity.pdbx_description
1 polymer ?
#
loop_
_entity_poly.entity_id
_entity_poly.type
_entity_poly.pdbx_seq_one_letter_code
_entity_poly.pdbx_strand_id
1 'polypeptide(L)'
;MFLDQIKNPSPFVPFLSRDAVRDCFDNLSKLDNCDPFRFLLRVASSKDAFEKAKHINMNNGLYWLKPGNTTDRYLVSVEGWRMLVWRAIREDQQGSDYPNQVKVDPNQRQKYAPFMRMEFIN
;
A
#
# COMPACT_ATOMS: atom_id res chain seq x y z
N MET A 1 -14.97 -14.66 -7.95
CA MET A 1 -14.28 -15.96 -7.84
C MET A 1 -13.71 -16.07 -6.43
N PHE A 2 -14.43 -16.72 -5.52
CA PHE A 2 -14.02 -16.90 -4.10
C PHE A 2 -13.09 -18.12 -3.91
N LEU A 3 -13.05 -19.04 -4.89
CA LEU A 3 -12.36 -20.33 -4.76
C LEU A 3 -10.84 -20.26 -5.02
N ASP A 4 -10.34 -19.26 -5.76
CA ASP A 4 -8.89 -19.10 -5.99
C ASP A 4 -8.12 -18.59 -4.76
N GLN A 5 -8.80 -17.95 -3.81
CA GLN A 5 -8.19 -17.47 -2.56
C GLN A 5 -7.86 -18.60 -1.57
N ILE A 6 -8.42 -19.80 -1.74
CA ILE A 6 -8.20 -20.95 -0.84
C ILE A 6 -6.94 -21.73 -1.23
N LYS A 7 -6.49 -21.65 -2.49
CA LYS A 7 -5.36 -22.45 -2.98
C LYS A 7 -3.98 -21.89 -2.62
N ASN A 8 -3.88 -20.61 -2.26
CA ASN A 8 -2.63 -20.00 -1.78
C ASN A 8 -2.98 -19.00 -0.66
N PRO A 9 -2.77 -19.33 0.62
CA PRO A 9 -2.93 -18.34 1.67
C PRO A 9 -1.99 -17.16 1.36
N SER A 10 -2.58 -15.98 1.20
CA SER A 10 -1.85 -14.75 0.94
C SER A 10 -0.72 -14.61 1.99
N PRO A 11 0.55 -14.47 1.59
CA PRO A 11 1.64 -14.32 2.55
C PRO A 11 1.49 -13.06 3.37
N PHE A 12 0.76 -12.06 2.84
CA PHE A 12 0.47 -10.83 3.53
C PHE A 12 -1.03 -10.57 3.62
N VAL A 13 -1.43 -9.91 4.71
CA VAL A 13 -2.76 -9.31 4.84
C VAL A 13 -2.59 -7.80 4.88
N PRO A 14 -3.22 -7.04 3.96
CA PRO A 14 -3.13 -5.59 3.91
C PRO A 14 -3.96 -4.94 5.03
N PHE A 15 -3.34 -4.01 5.74
CA PHE A 15 -4.01 -3.11 6.68
C PHE A 15 -3.68 -1.67 6.32
N LEU A 16 -4.69 -0.83 6.16
CA LEU A 16 -4.51 0.56 5.78
C LEU A 16 -4.64 1.46 7.01
N SER A 17 -3.70 2.39 7.17
CA SER A 17 -3.84 3.50 8.10
C SER A 17 -5.07 4.35 7.74
N ARG A 18 -5.53 5.18 8.68
CA ARG A 18 -6.60 6.15 8.40
C ARG A 18 -6.30 7.04 7.19
N ASP A 19 -5.05 7.49 7.08
CA ASP A 19 -4.62 8.36 5.99
C ASP A 19 -4.56 7.61 4.67
N ALA A 20 -4.06 6.37 4.66
CA ALA A 20 -4.03 5.54 3.45
C ALA A 20 -5.44 5.23 2.93
N VAL A 21 -6.43 5.04 3.81
CA VAL A 21 -7.83 4.89 3.39
C VAL A 21 -8.31 6.14 2.64
N ARG A 22 -8.09 7.33 3.22
CA ARG A 22 -8.46 8.60 2.60
C ARG A 22 -7.72 8.82 1.29
N ASP A 23 -6.41 8.60 1.29
CA ASP A 23 -5.58 8.71 0.10
C ASP A 23 -6.12 7.82 -1.05
N CYS A 24 -6.48 6.57 -0.75
CA CYS A 24 -7.04 5.63 -1.73
C CYS A 24 -8.41 6.07 -2.26
N PHE A 25 -9.35 6.44 -1.40
CA PHE A 25 -10.70 6.84 -1.82
C PHE A 25 -10.75 8.23 -2.44
N ASP A 26 -10.16 9.22 -1.79
CA ASP A 26 -10.36 10.63 -2.15
C ASP A 26 -9.48 11.05 -3.33
N ASN A 27 -8.42 10.30 -3.62
CA ASN A 27 -7.45 10.66 -4.66
C ASN A 27 -7.24 9.55 -5.69
N LEU A 28 -6.75 8.38 -5.29
CA LEU A 28 -6.31 7.37 -6.26
C LEU A 28 -7.46 6.69 -7.00
N SER A 29 -8.60 6.44 -6.33
CA SER A 29 -9.76 5.77 -6.93
C SER A 29 -10.43 6.54 -8.08
N LYS A 30 -10.08 7.82 -8.26
CA LYS A 30 -10.62 8.70 -9.32
C LYS A 30 -9.95 8.47 -10.68
N LEU A 31 -8.97 7.57 -10.77
CA LEU A 31 -8.28 7.24 -12.01
C LEU A 31 -8.83 5.93 -12.59
N ASP A 32 -9.34 5.97 -13.83
CA ASP A 32 -9.93 4.81 -14.51
C ASP A 32 -8.94 3.64 -14.71
N ASN A 33 -7.64 3.90 -14.63
CA ASN A 33 -6.59 2.97 -15.06
C ASN A 33 -5.96 2.15 -13.92
N CYS A 34 -6.25 2.44 -12.65
CA CYS A 34 -5.73 1.64 -11.53
C CYS A 34 -6.66 1.66 -10.31
N ASP A 35 -7.22 0.51 -9.95
CA ASP A 35 -7.92 0.32 -8.70
C ASP A 35 -6.90 0.08 -7.57
N PRO A 36 -6.79 1.00 -6.58
CA PRO A 36 -5.79 0.91 -5.52
C PRO A 36 -5.97 -0.34 -4.65
N PHE A 37 -7.21 -0.74 -4.36
CA PHE A 37 -7.49 -1.90 -3.52
C PHE A 37 -7.18 -3.19 -4.26
N ARG A 38 -7.51 -3.27 -5.55
CA ARG A 38 -7.15 -4.42 -6.39
C ARG A 38 -5.64 -4.57 -6.52
N PHE A 39 -4.90 -3.47 -6.63
CA PHE A 39 -3.44 -3.49 -6.62
C PHE A 39 -2.90 -4.02 -5.29
N LEU A 40 -3.36 -3.48 -4.16
CA LEU A 40 -2.93 -3.89 -2.83
C LEU A 40 -3.24 -5.36 -2.54
N LEU A 41 -4.39 -5.89 -2.98
CA LEU A 41 -4.71 -7.32 -2.91
C LEU A 41 -3.70 -8.16 -3.69
N ARG A 42 -3.38 -7.75 -4.92
CA ARG A 42 -2.48 -8.48 -5.80
C ARG A 42 -1.05 -8.52 -5.26
N VAL A 43 -0.53 -7.42 -4.71
CA VAL A 43 0.82 -7.42 -4.14
C VAL A 43 0.86 -8.18 -2.82
N ALA A 44 -0.23 -8.19 -2.06
CA ALA A 44 -0.32 -8.98 -0.84
C ALA A 44 -0.34 -10.50 -1.12
N SER A 45 -0.89 -10.93 -2.27
CA SER A 45 -1.15 -12.34 -2.57
C SER A 45 0.09 -13.20 -2.81
N SER A 46 1.27 -12.63 -3.05
CA SER A 46 2.52 -13.40 -3.11
C SER A 46 3.74 -12.53 -2.77
N LYS A 47 4.80 -13.17 -2.24
CA LYS A 47 6.08 -12.49 -1.98
C LYS A 47 6.69 -11.96 -3.28
N ASP A 48 6.61 -12.73 -4.37
CA ASP A 48 7.11 -12.34 -5.69
C ASP A 48 6.39 -11.09 -6.23
N ALA A 49 5.06 -11.01 -6.08
CA ALA A 49 4.30 -9.83 -6.50
C ALA A 49 4.67 -8.59 -5.66
N PHE A 50 4.88 -8.78 -4.36
CA PHE A 50 5.37 -7.71 -3.48
C PHE A 50 6.76 -7.22 -3.88
N GLU A 51 7.73 -8.12 -4.09
CA GLU A 51 9.09 -7.76 -4.51
C GLU A 51 9.10 -7.05 -5.88
N LYS A 52 8.32 -7.53 -6.86
CA LYS A 52 8.19 -6.88 -8.17
C LYS A 52 7.56 -5.48 -8.10
N ALA A 53 6.71 -5.24 -7.11
CA ALA A 53 6.06 -3.95 -6.91
C ALA A 53 6.94 -2.95 -6.15
N LYS A 54 8.01 -3.40 -5.47
CA LYS A 54 8.94 -2.50 -4.78
C LYS A 54 9.59 -1.55 -5.78
N HIS A 55 9.45 -0.27 -5.49
CA HIS A 55 10.02 0.80 -6.29
C HIS A 55 11.20 1.46 -5.57
N ILE A 56 11.02 1.83 -4.30
CA ILE A 56 12.07 2.45 -3.47
C ILE A 56 12.08 1.76 -2.11
N ASN A 57 13.28 1.39 -1.65
CA ASN A 57 13.50 0.94 -0.29
C ASN A 57 13.91 2.14 0.57
N MET A 58 13.12 2.42 1.59
CA MET A 58 13.40 3.45 2.58
C MET A 58 14.11 2.79 3.77
N ASN A 59 14.96 3.56 4.46
CA ASN A 59 15.51 3.09 5.72
C ASN A 59 14.39 2.72 6.71
N ASN A 60 14.67 1.80 7.64
CA ASN A 60 13.75 1.34 8.69
C ASN A 60 12.59 0.43 8.23
N GLY A 61 12.77 -0.32 7.13
CA GLY A 61 11.82 -1.36 6.70
C GLY A 61 10.55 -0.83 6.04
N LEU A 62 10.60 0.42 5.56
CA LEU A 62 9.57 1.04 4.74
C LEU A 62 9.90 0.87 3.25
N TYR A 63 8.87 0.71 2.43
CA TYR A 63 8.99 0.54 0.99
C TYR A 63 7.94 1.39 0.28
N TRP A 64 8.34 2.05 -0.79
CA TRP A 64 7.38 2.55 -1.77
C TRP A 64 7.09 1.47 -2.79
N LEU A 65 5.82 1.13 -2.98
CA LEU A 65 5.34 0.27 -4.05
C LEU A 65 4.81 1.11 -5.22
N LYS A 66 4.96 0.58 -6.44
CA LYS A 66 4.48 1.20 -7.68
C LYS A 66 3.71 0.18 -8.54
N PRO A 67 2.45 0.46 -8.94
CA PRO A 67 1.74 -0.36 -9.92
C PRO A 67 2.24 -0.08 -11.34
N GLY A 68 3.17 -0.88 -11.86
CA GLY A 68 3.58 -0.79 -13.27
C GLY A 68 4.00 0.63 -13.68
N ASN A 69 3.48 1.13 -14.81
CA ASN A 69 3.75 2.48 -15.29
C ASN A 69 2.65 3.48 -14.90
N THR A 70 2.42 3.65 -13.60
CA THR A 70 1.46 4.61 -13.03
C THR A 70 2.17 5.68 -12.20
N THR A 71 1.44 6.74 -11.87
CA THR A 71 1.87 7.80 -10.93
C THR A 71 1.64 7.42 -9.48
N ASP A 72 0.90 6.34 -9.21
CA ASP A 72 0.52 5.97 -7.85
C ASP A 72 1.71 5.41 -7.08
N ARG A 73 1.81 5.75 -5.80
CA ARG A 73 2.82 5.24 -4.88
C ARG A 73 2.19 4.89 -3.54
N TYR A 74 2.58 3.74 -3.00
CA TYR A 74 2.05 3.22 -1.74
C TYR A 74 3.20 3.01 -0.77
N LEU A 75 3.19 3.72 0.34
CA LEU A 75 4.20 3.57 1.39
C LEU A 75 3.76 2.46 2.33
N VAL A 76 4.56 1.40 2.40
CA VAL A 76 4.23 0.19 3.15
C VAL A 76 5.36 -0.26 4.07
N SER A 77 5.03 -1.00 5.12
CA SER A 77 5.98 -1.85 5.84
C SER A 77 5.40 -3.26 6.00
N VAL A 78 6.26 -4.22 6.31
CA VAL A 78 5.86 -5.62 6.57
C VAL A 78 6.22 -6.01 8.00
N GLU A 79 5.23 -6.42 8.77
CA GLU A 79 5.37 -6.92 10.14
C GLU A 79 4.84 -8.36 10.21
N GLY A 80 5.74 -9.35 10.05
CA GLY A 80 5.35 -10.75 9.94
C GLY A 80 4.48 -10.97 8.70
N TRP A 81 3.22 -11.33 8.90
CA TRP A 81 2.22 -11.52 7.84
C TRP A 81 1.41 -10.25 7.55
N ARG A 82 1.62 -9.15 8.28
CA ARG A 82 0.85 -7.92 8.08
C ARG A 82 1.59 -7.01 7.13
N MET A 83 0.93 -6.59 6.05
CA MET A 83 1.39 -5.49 5.22
C MET A 83 0.66 -4.23 5.67
N LEU A 84 1.39 -3.31 6.32
CA LEU A 84 0.84 -2.05 6.77
C LEU A 84 1.02 -1.02 5.66
N VAL A 85 -0.09 -0.46 5.17
CA VAL A 85 -0.11 0.63 4.20
C VAL A 85 -0.27 1.94 4.97
N TRP A 86 0.76 2.75 4.95
CA TRP A 86 0.85 3.97 5.76
C TRP A 86 0.28 5.18 5.04
N ARG A 87 0.59 5.31 3.75
CA ARG A 87 0.16 6.40 2.87
C ARG A 87 0.00 5.88 1.46
N ALA A 88 -0.88 6.50 0.69
CA ALA A 88 -0.89 6.38 -0.75
C ALA A 88 -0.84 7.79 -1.35
N ILE A 89 -0.15 7.97 -2.47
CA ILE A 89 -0.05 9.28 -3.11
C ILE A 89 -0.04 9.12 -4.63
N ARG A 90 -0.11 10.26 -5.32
CA ARG A 90 0.26 10.37 -6.72
C ARG A 90 1.53 11.20 -6.86
N GLU A 91 2.51 10.67 -7.57
CA GLU A 91 3.77 11.32 -7.87
C GLU A 91 3.58 12.61 -8.70
N ASP A 92 2.61 12.64 -9.61
CA ASP A 92 2.36 13.83 -10.44
C ASP A 92 1.79 15.02 -9.66
N GLN A 93 1.19 14.77 -8.49
CA GLN A 93 0.70 15.80 -7.58
C GLN A 93 1.74 16.19 -6.53
N GLN A 94 2.48 15.21 -5.98
CA GLN A 94 3.50 15.48 -4.96
C GLN A 94 4.85 15.90 -5.54
N GLY A 95 5.09 15.62 -6.82
CA GLY A 95 6.39 15.77 -7.47
C GLY A 95 7.31 14.57 -7.22
N SER A 96 8.34 14.45 -8.05
CA SER A 96 9.28 13.31 -8.05
C SER A 96 10.09 13.14 -6.76
N ASP A 97 10.17 14.18 -5.92
CA ASP A 97 10.85 14.15 -4.61
C ASP A 97 9.92 13.69 -3.47
N TYR A 98 8.77 13.10 -3.80
CA TYR A 98 7.84 12.55 -2.81
C TYR A 98 8.45 11.63 -1.73
N PRO A 99 9.52 10.83 -1.97
CA PRO A 99 10.08 9.98 -0.93
C PRO A 99 10.67 10.77 0.24
N ASN A 100 11.17 11.98 -0.01
CA ASN A 100 11.76 12.85 1.01
C ASN A 100 10.73 13.76 1.69
N GLN A 101 9.62 14.02 1.01
CA GLN A 101 8.53 14.88 1.50
C GLN A 101 7.54 14.12 2.39
N VAL A 102 7.15 12.90 1.99
CA VAL A 102 6.17 12.10 2.73
C VAL A 102 6.89 11.29 3.79
N LYS A 103 6.96 11.86 5.00
CA LYS A 103 7.63 11.23 6.15
C LYS A 103 6.65 10.44 7.00
N VAL A 104 6.96 9.16 7.17
CA VAL A 104 6.31 8.27 8.13
C VAL A 104 7.36 7.73 9.08
N ASP A 105 7.06 7.77 10.38
CA ASP A 105 7.87 7.12 11.40
C ASP A 105 7.13 5.89 11.93
N PRO A 106 7.56 4.66 11.58
CA PRO A 106 6.94 3.43 12.07
C PRO A 106 6.92 3.32 13.59
N ASN A 107 7.85 3.95 14.31
CA ASN A 107 7.90 3.95 15.77
C ASN A 107 6.74 4.75 16.39
N GLN A 108 6.13 5.66 15.62
CA GLN A 108 4.98 6.47 16.04
C GLN A 108 3.67 5.95 15.46
N ARG A 109 3.55 4.63 15.28
CA ARG A 109 2.39 3.94 14.70
C ARG A 109 1.03 4.41 15.24
N GLN A 110 0.95 4.76 16.52
CA GLN A 110 -0.27 5.24 17.17
C GLN A 110 -0.85 6.49 16.47
N LYS A 111 0.00 7.35 15.88
CA LYS A 111 -0.44 8.54 15.12
C LYS A 111 -1.19 8.19 13.84
N TYR A 112 -0.88 7.03 13.26
CA TYR A 112 -1.45 6.56 12.00
C TYR A 112 -2.59 5.57 12.21
N ALA A 113 -2.86 5.20 13.46
CA ALA A 113 -3.92 4.26 13.82
C ALA A 113 -5.33 4.88 13.65
N PRO A 114 -6.38 4.06 13.49
CA PRO A 114 -6.32 2.60 13.40
C PRO A 114 -5.76 2.12 12.05
N PHE A 115 -5.17 0.93 12.07
CA PHE A 115 -4.84 0.17 10.86
C PHE A 115 -5.98 -0.81 10.60
N MET A 116 -6.83 -0.51 9.62
CA MET A 116 -8.01 -1.30 9.29
C MET A 116 -7.63 -2.36 8.28
N ARG A 117 -8.01 -3.62 8.54
CA ARG A 117 -7.82 -4.69 7.56
C ARG A 117 -8.64 -4.35 6.33
N MET A 118 -8.01 -4.46 5.17
CA MET A 118 -8.59 -3.96 3.92
C MET A 118 -9.94 -4.59 3.56
N GLU A 119 -10.20 -5.83 4.00
CA GLU A 119 -11.49 -6.50 3.78
C GLU A 119 -12.68 -5.82 4.48
N PHE A 120 -12.44 -4.94 5.45
CA PHE A 120 -13.47 -4.18 6.16
C PHE A 120 -13.60 -2.73 5.67
N ILE A 121 -12.91 -2.39 4.58
CA ILE A 121 -12.95 -1.07 3.96
C ILE A 121 -13.93 -1.19 2.79
N ASN A 122 -15.12 -0.61 2.95
CA ASN A 122 -16.18 -0.55 1.93
C ASN A 122 -16.15 0.77 1.18
#